data_AF-A0AAD9ZMW9-F1
#
_entry.id   AF-A0AAD9ZMW9-F1
#
_cell.length_a   1.000
_cell.length_b   1.000
_cell.length_c   1.000
_cell.angle_alpha   90.00
_cell.angle_beta   90.00
_cell.angle_gamma   90.00
#
_symmetry.space_group_name_H-M   'P 1'
#
loop_
_entity.id
_entity.type
_entity.pdbx_description
1 polymer ?
#
loop_
_entity_poly.entity_id
_entity_poly.type
_entity_poly.pdbx_seq_one_letter_code
_entity_poly.pdbx_strand_id
1 'polypeptide(L)'
;MSPSCSFSLPFSFIVFCLSKTMDFHGFLLSCEEYKLLSRKIEDVAKTSTALDFDLYDELAVFSHTERRNHPAIVKIIWENKEGLSDGIPHLIYISREKQPKHPHHYKAGAMNVLTRVSGLMTNAPFMLNVDCDMFANNPQIVRQAMCLLLGSKEKDCAFVQFPQLFYNNPSHSLVLIHEFVGKGIVGIQGPFYQGSGCFHRRKVIYGLWPDDTEDHEGNVDDDDYDELLKQFGNSNEFIKSAGHALRGETGPPMNPSNSLDAAHQVAGSAYENGSSWGEKFQEPGIFILVAVFVIYNLYTLSEYIQIGFSIRSWWINQTMARIITMTSWTFGFLHAVLKLLGLSEVAFEITQKDGYDDDNADENASKVTFDESPFFVAGTTVLLVQLVALATGLLGLQSPPGGGQGSGIGEVFCSVLVVLWFCPFLVGLFRKGKYGIPLSTICKSAALSSLFVYLSKKIYMV
;
A
#
# COMPACT_ATOMS: atom_id res chain seq x y z
N MET A 1 -23.62 21.04 -30.83
CA MET A 1 -22.28 21.62 -30.58
C MET A 1 -22.24 22.01 -29.12
N SER A 2 -21.80 21.11 -28.25
CA SER A 2 -21.62 21.39 -26.82
C SER A 2 -20.29 22.14 -26.65
N PRO A 3 -20.28 23.37 -26.10
CA PRO A 3 -19.03 24.06 -25.83
C PRO A 3 -18.33 23.38 -24.66
N SER A 4 -17.09 22.96 -24.86
CA SER A 4 -16.22 22.39 -23.82
C SER A 4 -15.65 23.53 -22.97
N CYS A 5 -16.13 23.66 -21.72
CA CYS A 5 -15.38 24.36 -20.69
C CYS A 5 -14.46 23.35 -20.00
N SER A 6 -13.14 23.52 -20.14
CA SER A 6 -12.16 22.77 -19.37
C SER A 6 -12.10 23.31 -17.95
N PHE A 7 -12.20 22.44 -16.95
CA PHE A 7 -12.21 22.78 -15.53
C PHE A 7 -11.29 21.85 -14.73
N SER A 8 -10.92 22.26 -13.52
CA SER A 8 -10.24 21.39 -12.56
C SER A 8 -11.17 20.25 -12.10
N LEU A 9 -10.60 19.08 -11.79
CA LEU A 9 -11.32 17.81 -11.59
C LEU A 9 -12.45 17.81 -10.53
N PRO A 10 -12.32 18.45 -9.34
CA PRO A 10 -13.42 18.53 -8.38
C PRO A 10 -14.65 19.26 -8.98
N PHE A 11 -14.39 20.17 -9.91
CA PHE A 11 -15.41 20.98 -10.55
C PHE A 11 -16.02 20.29 -11.77
N SER A 12 -15.28 19.44 -12.51
CA SER A 12 -15.88 18.61 -13.57
C SER A 12 -17.04 17.75 -13.05
N PHE A 13 -16.96 17.29 -11.80
CA PHE A 13 -18.05 16.57 -11.14
C PHE A 13 -19.23 17.46 -10.74
N ILE A 14 -18.96 18.64 -10.17
CA ILE A 14 -20.00 19.65 -9.86
C ILE A 14 -20.71 20.08 -11.15
N VAL A 15 -19.96 20.38 -12.21
CA VAL A 15 -20.46 20.72 -13.55
C VAL A 15 -21.27 19.58 -14.15
N PHE A 16 -20.83 18.33 -14.01
CA PHE A 16 -21.61 17.17 -14.45
C PHE A 16 -22.93 17.04 -13.69
N CYS A 17 -22.91 17.22 -12.36
CA CYS A 17 -24.13 17.22 -11.54
C CYS A 17 -25.07 18.38 -11.91
N LEU A 18 -24.55 19.61 -12.04
CA LEU A 18 -25.33 20.80 -12.40
C LEU A 18 -25.89 20.71 -13.82
N SER A 19 -25.15 20.13 -14.79
CA SER A 19 -25.65 19.92 -16.16
C SER A 19 -26.86 18.99 -16.24
N LYS A 20 -27.09 18.16 -15.21
CA LYS A 20 -28.23 17.23 -15.15
C LYS A 20 -29.46 17.84 -14.49
N THR A 21 -29.32 18.99 -13.81
CA THR A 21 -30.38 19.59 -12.98
C THR A 21 -30.72 21.03 -13.36
N MET A 22 -29.82 21.76 -14.02
CA MET A 22 -30.02 23.17 -14.41
C MET A 22 -30.35 23.31 -15.90
N ASP A 23 -31.05 24.39 -16.24
CA ASP A 23 -31.22 24.79 -17.63
C ASP A 23 -29.90 25.30 -18.24
N PHE A 24 -29.86 25.38 -19.57
CA PHE A 24 -28.63 25.72 -20.30
C PHE A 24 -28.09 27.11 -19.94
N HIS A 25 -28.97 28.06 -19.61
CA HIS A 25 -28.58 29.42 -19.27
C HIS A 25 -27.97 29.50 -17.86
N GLY A 26 -28.60 28.86 -16.86
CA GLY A 26 -28.06 28.77 -15.50
C GLY A 26 -26.74 28.00 -15.46
N PHE A 27 -26.57 26.99 -16.31
CA PHE A 27 -25.30 26.28 -16.47
C PHE A 27 -24.16 27.20 -16.96
N LEU A 28 -24.41 28.02 -17.98
CA LEU A 28 -23.41 28.96 -18.51
C LEU A 28 -23.03 30.04 -17.50
N LEU A 29 -24.01 30.59 -16.78
CA LEU A 29 -23.77 31.60 -15.75
C LEU A 29 -22.86 31.05 -14.64
N SER A 30 -23.14 29.84 -14.15
CA SER A 30 -22.32 29.16 -13.14
C SER A 30 -20.87 28.92 -13.63
N CYS A 31 -20.70 28.60 -14.91
CA CYS A 31 -19.38 28.43 -15.52
C CYS A 31 -18.58 29.75 -15.54
N GLU A 32 -19.22 30.89 -15.81
CA GLU A 32 -18.56 32.20 -15.82
C GLU A 32 -18.17 32.67 -14.42
N GLU A 33 -19.08 32.54 -13.45
CA GLU A 33 -18.83 32.85 -12.05
C GLU A 33 -17.68 32.01 -11.49
N TYR A 34 -17.61 30.73 -11.85
CA TYR A 34 -16.49 29.87 -11.48
C TYR A 34 -15.16 30.35 -12.08
N LYS A 35 -15.13 30.71 -13.37
CA LYS A 35 -13.91 31.23 -14.01
C LYS A 35 -13.43 32.52 -13.34
N LEU A 36 -14.35 33.34 -12.83
CA LEU A 36 -14.01 34.51 -12.03
C LEU A 36 -13.43 34.11 -10.67
N LEU A 37 -14.04 33.14 -9.98
CA LEU A 37 -13.55 32.62 -8.70
C LEU A 37 -12.16 31.99 -8.83
N SER A 38 -11.92 31.14 -9.83
CA SER A 38 -10.61 30.53 -10.10
C SER A 38 -9.53 31.58 -10.30
N ARG A 39 -9.80 32.60 -11.14
CA ARG A 39 -8.88 33.71 -11.34
C ARG A 39 -8.56 34.46 -10.05
N LYS A 40 -9.57 34.74 -9.22
CA LYS A 40 -9.35 35.37 -7.90
C LYS A 40 -8.46 34.52 -7.01
N ILE A 41 -8.68 33.20 -6.96
CA ILE A 41 -7.87 32.27 -6.17
C ILE A 41 -6.42 32.23 -6.69
N GLU A 42 -6.23 32.14 -8.00
CA GLU A 42 -4.91 32.13 -8.64
C GLU A 42 -4.14 33.43 -8.41
N ASP A 43 -4.82 34.58 -8.52
CA ASP A 43 -4.23 35.89 -8.25
C ASP A 43 -3.80 35.98 -6.78
N VAL A 44 -4.66 35.59 -5.84
CA VAL A 44 -4.32 35.54 -4.41
C VAL A 44 -3.15 34.59 -4.13
N ALA A 45 -3.13 33.41 -4.77
CA ALA A 45 -2.03 32.45 -4.60
C ALA A 45 -0.68 33.02 -5.06
N LYS A 46 -0.67 33.76 -6.18
CA LYS A 46 0.53 34.44 -6.71
C LYS A 46 0.96 35.64 -5.87
N THR A 47 0.02 36.37 -5.27
CA THR A 47 0.27 37.59 -4.48
C THR A 47 0.44 37.32 -2.97
N SER A 48 0.29 36.07 -2.52
CA SER A 48 0.24 35.65 -1.11
C SER A 48 1.41 36.09 -0.22
N THR A 49 2.55 36.52 -0.78
CA THR A 49 3.65 37.15 -0.03
C THR A 49 3.36 38.58 0.45
N ALA A 50 2.25 39.19 0.03
CA ALA A 50 1.91 40.60 0.28
C ALA A 50 0.51 40.83 0.87
N LEU A 51 -0.11 39.80 1.48
CA LEU A 51 -1.39 39.99 2.18
C LEU A 51 -1.13 40.59 3.56
N ASP A 52 -1.57 41.83 3.75
CA ASP A 52 -1.64 42.48 5.05
C ASP A 52 -2.91 42.00 5.77
N PHE A 53 -2.74 40.95 6.59
CA PHE A 53 -3.82 40.33 7.34
C PHE A 53 -4.38 41.25 8.44
N ASP A 54 -3.69 42.33 8.81
CA ASP A 54 -4.11 43.27 9.86
C ASP A 54 -5.19 44.25 9.38
N LEU A 55 -5.41 44.36 8.06
CA LEU A 55 -6.48 45.20 7.48
C LEU A 55 -7.87 44.54 7.51
N TYR A 56 -7.95 43.25 7.86
CA TYR A 56 -9.20 42.50 7.89
C TYR A 56 -9.38 41.85 9.27
N ASP A 57 -10.21 42.46 10.13
CA ASP A 57 -10.50 41.98 11.50
C ASP A 57 -10.83 40.48 11.58
N GLU A 58 -11.46 39.92 10.54
CA GLU A 58 -11.81 38.50 10.48
C GLU A 58 -10.61 37.56 10.28
N LEU A 59 -9.51 38.05 9.71
CA LEU A 59 -8.31 37.30 9.36
C LEU A 59 -7.10 37.63 10.27
N ALA A 60 -7.25 38.57 11.21
CA ALA A 60 -6.20 38.93 12.17
C ALA A 60 -5.65 37.71 12.95
N VAL A 61 -6.46 36.65 13.15
CA VAL A 61 -6.00 35.40 13.80
C VAL A 61 -4.89 34.67 13.02
N PHE A 62 -4.70 35.00 11.75
CA PHE A 62 -3.66 34.44 10.89
C PHE A 62 -2.42 35.34 10.79
N SER A 63 -2.45 36.56 11.32
CA SER A 63 -1.27 37.44 11.28
C SER A 63 -0.15 36.88 12.16
N HIS A 64 1.10 37.12 11.74
CA HIS A 64 2.32 36.69 12.46
C HIS A 64 2.43 35.18 12.75
N THR A 65 1.74 34.32 11.99
CA THR A 65 1.77 32.86 12.18
C THR A 65 3.03 32.24 11.57
N GLU A 66 3.96 31.70 12.37
CA GLU A 66 5.11 30.95 11.84
C GLU A 66 4.78 29.47 11.65
N ARG A 67 5.16 28.86 10.53
CA ARG A 67 4.83 27.45 10.18
C ARG A 67 5.18 26.41 11.26
N ARG A 68 6.20 26.66 12.08
CA ARG A 68 6.68 25.74 13.13
C ARG A 68 6.39 26.22 14.55
N ASN A 69 5.85 27.42 14.71
CA ASN A 69 5.65 28.06 16.00
C ASN A 69 4.43 28.97 15.94
N HIS A 70 3.26 28.42 16.27
CA HIS A 70 2.03 29.18 16.31
C HIS A 70 1.01 28.54 17.25
N PRO A 71 0.13 29.34 17.89
CA PRO A 71 -0.95 28.82 18.71
C PRO A 71 -1.98 28.05 17.86
N ALA A 72 -2.87 27.31 18.53
CA ALA A 72 -4.00 26.69 17.84
C ALA A 72 -4.97 27.77 17.31
N ILE A 73 -5.47 27.57 16.09
CA ILE A 73 -6.42 28.46 15.42
C ILE A 73 -7.68 27.64 15.12
N VAL A 74 -8.83 28.10 15.60
CA VAL A 74 -10.15 27.56 15.25
C VAL A 74 -11.01 28.72 14.75
N LYS A 75 -11.45 28.66 13.49
CA LYS A 75 -12.24 29.71 12.85
C LYS A 75 -13.47 29.10 12.19
N ILE A 76 -14.65 29.61 12.52
CA ILE A 76 -15.88 29.30 11.80
C ILE A 76 -15.89 30.19 10.55
N ILE A 77 -15.72 29.59 9.37
CA ILE A 77 -15.75 30.30 8.08
C ILE A 77 -17.20 30.52 7.66
N TRP A 78 -18.05 29.51 7.88
CA TRP A 78 -19.47 29.57 7.54
C TRP A 78 -20.30 28.85 8.59
N GLU A 79 -21.44 29.43 8.94
CA GLU A 79 -22.37 28.88 9.93
C GLU A 79 -23.80 28.89 9.40
N ASN A 80 -24.43 27.72 9.36
CA ASN A 80 -25.86 27.61 9.09
C ASN A 80 -26.66 27.92 10.37
N LYS A 81 -26.74 29.20 10.73
CA LYS A 81 -27.44 29.67 11.94
C LYS A 81 -28.94 29.37 11.92
N GLU A 82 -29.52 29.30 10.72
CA GLU A 82 -30.95 29.14 10.51
C GLU A 82 -31.39 27.66 10.56
N GLY A 83 -30.45 26.72 10.61
CA GLY A 83 -30.74 25.28 10.67
C GLY A 83 -31.48 24.75 9.44
N LEU A 84 -31.39 25.47 8.31
CA LEU A 84 -32.07 25.12 7.07
C LEU A 84 -31.50 23.80 6.54
N SER A 85 -32.37 22.83 6.25
CA SER A 85 -31.99 21.50 5.74
C SER A 85 -31.35 21.53 4.35
N ASP A 86 -31.64 22.58 3.58
CA ASP A 86 -31.10 22.88 2.26
C ASP A 86 -29.98 23.95 2.29
N GLY A 87 -29.61 24.43 3.49
CA GLY A 87 -28.56 25.41 3.68
C GLY A 87 -27.15 24.82 3.53
N ILE A 88 -26.17 25.70 3.29
CA ILE A 88 -24.74 25.32 3.23
C ILE A 88 -24.28 24.84 4.62
N PRO A 89 -23.68 23.63 4.76
CA PRO A 89 -23.22 23.12 6.05
C PRO A 89 -22.18 24.02 6.74
N HIS A 90 -22.05 23.89 8.06
CA HIS A 90 -21.00 24.60 8.81
C HIS A 90 -19.61 24.28 8.25
N LEU A 91 -18.82 25.31 8.01
CA LEU A 91 -17.42 25.19 7.58
C LEU A 91 -16.51 25.74 8.68
N ILE A 92 -15.72 24.84 9.27
CA ILE A 92 -14.84 25.17 10.40
C ILE A 92 -13.40 24.88 9.97
N TYR A 93 -12.56 25.92 10.01
CA TYR A 93 -11.13 25.82 9.82
C TYR A 93 -10.42 25.54 11.15
N ILE A 94 -9.50 24.59 11.14
CA ILE A 94 -8.73 24.19 12.32
C ILE A 94 -7.26 24.08 11.93
N SER A 95 -6.41 24.86 12.60
CA SER A 95 -4.98 24.68 12.63
C SER A 95 -4.55 24.33 14.04
N ARG A 96 -3.92 23.16 14.21
CA ARG A 96 -3.40 22.74 15.51
C ARG A 96 -2.20 23.59 15.90
N GLU A 97 -1.99 23.73 17.19
CA GLU A 97 -0.77 24.36 17.72
C GLU A 97 0.50 23.68 17.20
N LYS A 98 1.52 24.49 16.94
CA LYS A 98 2.87 24.06 16.60
C LYS A 98 3.86 24.72 17.55
N GLN A 99 4.74 23.91 18.13
CA GLN A 99 5.88 24.38 18.89
C GLN A 99 7.15 23.67 18.41
N PRO A 100 8.30 24.35 18.30
CA PRO A 100 9.53 23.75 17.79
C PRO A 100 10.02 22.51 18.55
N LYS A 101 9.74 22.43 19.86
CA LYS A 101 10.19 21.35 20.75
C LYS A 101 9.23 20.17 20.84
N HIS A 102 8.01 20.28 20.29
CA HIS A 102 6.99 19.24 20.43
C HIS A 102 6.81 18.45 19.12
N PRO A 103 7.00 17.12 19.15
CA PRO A 103 6.68 16.28 18.00
C PRO A 103 5.18 16.30 17.73
N HIS A 104 4.80 16.28 16.46
CA HIS A 104 3.41 16.55 16.06
C HIS A 104 2.79 15.45 15.19
N HIS A 105 3.44 14.29 15.03
CA HIS A 105 2.84 13.09 14.42
C HIS A 105 2.09 13.32 13.08
N TYR A 106 2.58 14.23 12.24
CA TYR A 106 2.09 14.51 10.87
C TYR A 106 0.55 14.44 10.72
N LYS A 107 0.04 13.60 9.81
CA LYS A 107 -1.39 13.43 9.52
C LYS A 107 -2.18 12.87 10.70
N ALA A 108 -1.62 11.88 11.41
CA ALA A 108 -2.28 11.26 12.57
C ALA A 108 -2.58 12.29 13.67
N GLY A 109 -1.60 13.13 14.01
CA GLY A 109 -1.81 14.19 15.01
C GLY A 109 -2.81 15.26 14.56
N ALA A 110 -2.97 15.50 13.25
CA ALA A 110 -3.96 16.43 12.73
C ALA A 110 -5.37 15.84 12.84
N MET A 111 -5.54 14.57 12.45
CA MET A 111 -6.80 13.84 12.59
C MET A 111 -7.25 13.77 14.05
N ASN A 112 -6.34 13.53 15.00
CA ASN A 112 -6.69 13.51 16.43
C ASN A 112 -7.22 14.87 16.92
N VAL A 113 -6.62 15.98 16.47
CA VAL A 113 -7.11 17.33 16.81
C VAL A 113 -8.49 17.57 16.20
N LEU A 114 -8.68 17.22 14.92
CA LEU A 114 -9.98 17.33 14.24
C LEU A 114 -11.06 16.54 14.97
N THR A 115 -10.78 15.30 15.36
CA THR A 115 -11.71 14.45 16.11
C THR A 115 -12.12 15.09 17.45
N ARG A 116 -11.17 15.68 18.20
CA ARG A 116 -11.44 16.36 19.48
C ARG A 116 -12.28 17.62 19.29
N VAL A 117 -11.87 18.50 18.38
CA VAL A 117 -12.57 19.78 18.12
C VAL A 117 -13.98 19.50 17.58
N SER A 118 -14.12 18.58 16.63
CA SER A 118 -15.43 18.17 16.12
C SER A 118 -16.32 17.56 17.21
N GLY A 119 -15.73 16.78 18.14
CA GLY A 119 -16.47 16.22 19.27
C GLY A 119 -17.06 17.28 20.20
N LEU A 120 -16.37 18.41 20.34
CA LEU A 120 -16.84 19.55 21.12
C LEU A 120 -17.87 20.39 20.37
N MET A 121 -17.66 20.64 19.07
CA MET A 121 -18.45 21.60 18.30
C MET A 121 -19.74 21.03 17.74
N THR A 122 -19.71 19.83 17.16
CA THR A 122 -20.86 19.24 16.46
C THR A 122 -21.21 17.84 16.94
N ASN A 123 -20.25 17.14 17.56
CA ASN A 123 -20.38 15.81 18.13
C ASN A 123 -21.05 14.77 17.20
N ALA A 124 -20.83 14.88 15.90
CA ALA A 124 -21.47 13.99 14.92
C ALA A 124 -21.06 12.51 15.16
N PRO A 125 -22.00 11.55 15.18
CA PRO A 125 -21.72 10.15 15.51
C PRO A 125 -20.86 9.42 14.47
N PHE A 126 -20.83 9.94 13.25
CA PHE A 126 -20.02 9.43 12.14
C PHE A 126 -19.06 10.50 11.64
N MET A 127 -17.87 10.08 11.21
CA MET A 127 -16.82 10.97 10.71
C MET A 127 -16.31 10.42 9.37
N LEU A 128 -16.25 11.28 8.34
CA LEU A 128 -15.63 10.96 7.06
C LEU A 128 -14.27 11.64 6.97
N ASN A 129 -13.22 10.89 6.67
CA ASN A 129 -11.92 11.44 6.33
C ASN A 129 -11.70 11.43 4.81
N VAL A 130 -11.20 12.53 4.25
CA VAL A 130 -10.90 12.67 2.82
C VAL A 130 -9.60 13.44 2.66
N ASP A 131 -8.72 12.94 1.79
CA ASP A 131 -7.48 13.62 1.41
C ASP A 131 -7.74 14.76 0.40
N CYS A 132 -6.83 15.74 0.35
CA CYS A 132 -7.01 16.95 -0.47
C CYS A 132 -7.01 16.69 -1.99
N ASP A 133 -6.51 15.54 -2.41
CA ASP A 133 -6.50 15.07 -3.79
C ASP A 133 -7.66 14.11 -4.12
N MET A 134 -8.57 13.91 -3.15
CA MET A 134 -9.74 13.06 -3.29
C MET A 134 -11.02 13.90 -3.21
N PHE A 135 -12.02 13.51 -3.99
CA PHE A 135 -13.35 14.12 -3.93
C PHE A 135 -14.43 13.07 -4.10
N ALA A 136 -15.64 13.37 -3.62
CA ALA A 136 -16.79 12.51 -3.78
C ALA A 136 -17.24 12.51 -5.25
N ASN A 137 -17.15 11.36 -5.91
CA ASN A 137 -17.58 11.18 -7.30
C ASN A 137 -19.04 10.74 -7.44
N ASN A 138 -19.78 10.61 -6.34
CA ASN A 138 -21.18 10.25 -6.31
C ASN A 138 -21.85 10.97 -5.14
N PRO A 139 -22.92 11.77 -5.34
CA PRO A 139 -23.54 12.51 -4.25
C PRO A 139 -24.23 11.57 -3.23
N GLN A 140 -24.43 10.30 -3.57
CA GLN A 140 -25.08 9.31 -2.72
C GLN A 140 -24.12 8.59 -1.76
N ILE A 141 -22.83 8.91 -1.73
CA ILE A 141 -21.85 8.19 -0.90
C ILE A 141 -22.20 8.20 0.59
N VAL A 142 -22.72 9.34 1.09
CA VAL A 142 -23.14 9.46 2.48
C VAL A 142 -24.34 8.53 2.73
N ARG A 143 -25.33 8.55 1.84
CA ARG A 143 -26.51 7.67 1.95
C ARG A 143 -26.11 6.20 1.92
N GLN A 144 -25.23 5.81 1.01
CA GLN A 144 -24.73 4.43 0.90
C GLN A 144 -23.97 4.00 2.16
N ALA A 145 -23.10 4.85 2.68
CA ALA A 145 -22.39 4.59 3.93
C ALA A 145 -23.36 4.43 5.11
N MET A 146 -24.38 5.30 5.20
CA MET A 146 -25.39 5.22 6.25
C MET A 146 -26.25 3.96 6.13
N CYS A 147 -26.56 3.47 4.92
CA CYS A 147 -27.25 2.19 4.78
C CYS A 147 -26.49 1.04 5.44
N LEU A 148 -25.15 1.03 5.36
CA LEU A 148 -24.33 0.00 6.01
C LEU A 148 -24.16 0.25 7.51
N LEU A 149 -23.85 1.49 7.91
CA LEU A 149 -23.62 1.84 9.32
C LEU A 149 -24.89 1.85 10.18
N LEU A 150 -26.05 2.15 9.60
CA LEU A 150 -27.33 2.12 10.33
C LEU A 150 -28.04 0.78 10.16
N GLY A 151 -27.76 0.04 9.08
CA GLY A 151 -28.32 -1.29 8.85
C GLY A 151 -27.62 -2.43 9.59
N SER A 152 -26.40 -2.21 10.08
CA SER A 152 -25.64 -3.16 10.92
C SER A 152 -25.75 -2.80 12.41
N LYS A 153 -25.59 -3.79 13.30
CA LYS A 153 -25.47 -3.52 14.73
C LYS A 153 -24.22 -2.69 14.99
N GLU A 154 -24.23 -1.84 16.02
CA GLU A 154 -23.08 -0.97 16.32
C GLU A 154 -21.78 -1.76 16.53
N LYS A 155 -21.86 -2.96 17.09
CA LYS A 155 -20.74 -3.88 17.35
C LYS A 155 -20.17 -4.56 16.10
N ASP A 156 -20.96 -4.67 15.03
CA ASP A 156 -20.60 -5.46 13.84
C ASP A 156 -19.85 -4.62 12.80
N CYS A 157 -19.94 -3.29 12.86
CA CYS A 157 -19.38 -2.42 11.83
C CYS A 157 -18.73 -1.18 12.44
N ALA A 158 -17.40 -1.15 12.49
CA ALA A 158 -16.65 -0.01 13.00
C ALA A 158 -16.57 1.16 12.01
N PHE A 159 -16.44 0.85 10.72
CA PHE A 159 -16.31 1.82 9.64
C PHE A 159 -16.72 1.25 8.28
N VAL A 160 -16.93 2.13 7.31
CA VAL A 160 -17.18 1.80 5.90
C VAL A 160 -16.09 2.44 5.05
N GLN A 161 -15.26 1.61 4.41
CA GLN A 161 -14.20 2.05 3.49
C GLN A 161 -14.72 2.05 2.05
N PHE A 162 -14.56 3.18 1.36
CA PHE A 162 -14.80 3.26 -0.08
C PHE A 162 -13.52 2.97 -0.88
N PRO A 163 -13.63 2.32 -2.06
CA PRO A 163 -12.49 2.16 -2.96
C PRO A 163 -11.96 3.51 -3.44
N GLN A 164 -10.64 3.67 -3.46
CA GLN A 164 -9.99 4.88 -3.99
C GLN A 164 -9.72 4.73 -5.49
N LEU A 165 -10.19 5.70 -6.28
CA LEU A 165 -10.04 5.73 -7.73
C LEU A 165 -9.18 6.93 -8.13
N PHE A 166 -8.11 6.68 -8.87
CA PHE A 166 -7.21 7.73 -9.35
C PHE A 166 -7.48 8.05 -10.82
N TYR A 167 -7.68 9.34 -11.13
CA TYR A 167 -7.83 9.82 -12.50
C TYR A 167 -6.51 9.67 -13.28
N ASN A 168 -6.61 9.37 -14.58
CA ASN A 168 -5.48 9.30 -15.52
C ASN A 168 -4.36 8.31 -15.15
N ASN A 169 -4.60 7.41 -14.20
CA ASN A 169 -3.68 6.32 -13.88
C ASN A 169 -4.25 4.99 -14.37
N PRO A 170 -3.75 4.44 -15.49
CA PRO A 170 -4.18 3.14 -16.00
C PRO A 170 -3.58 1.96 -15.22
N SER A 171 -2.71 2.23 -14.23
CA SER A 171 -2.39 1.21 -13.26
C SER A 171 -3.63 1.04 -12.39
N HIS A 172 -4.53 0.21 -12.92
CA HIS A 172 -5.60 -0.41 -12.20
C HIS A 172 -5.10 -1.14 -10.94
N SER A 173 -3.81 -1.12 -10.57
CA SER A 173 -3.25 -1.98 -9.50
C SER A 173 -3.95 -1.80 -8.16
N LEU A 174 -4.30 -0.57 -7.75
CA LEU A 174 -5.02 -0.37 -6.48
C LEU A 174 -6.49 -0.79 -6.57
N VAL A 175 -7.16 -0.47 -7.68
CA VAL A 175 -8.54 -0.92 -7.95
C VAL A 175 -8.60 -2.44 -8.04
N LEU A 176 -7.59 -3.05 -8.65
CA LEU A 176 -7.42 -4.46 -8.88
C LEU A 176 -7.10 -5.19 -7.58
N ILE A 177 -6.19 -4.67 -6.75
CA ILE A 177 -5.96 -5.19 -5.39
C ILE A 177 -7.27 -5.12 -4.59
N HIS A 178 -8.04 -4.04 -4.73
CA HIS A 178 -9.31 -3.90 -4.03
C HIS A 178 -10.39 -4.87 -4.55
N GLU A 179 -10.53 -5.03 -5.87
CA GLU A 179 -11.51 -5.93 -6.50
C GLU A 179 -11.14 -7.41 -6.33
N PHE A 180 -9.85 -7.73 -6.34
CA PHE A 180 -9.33 -9.08 -6.25
C PHE A 180 -9.13 -9.53 -4.79
N VAL A 181 -8.24 -8.86 -4.06
CA VAL A 181 -7.89 -9.22 -2.68
C VAL A 181 -8.91 -8.62 -1.71
N GLY A 182 -9.33 -7.37 -1.94
CA GLY A 182 -10.23 -6.66 -1.03
C GLY A 182 -11.57 -7.37 -0.84
N LYS A 183 -12.18 -7.91 -1.91
CA LYS A 183 -13.43 -8.68 -1.77
C LYS A 183 -13.27 -9.94 -0.92
N GLY A 184 -12.16 -10.66 -1.06
CA GLY A 184 -11.86 -11.83 -0.23
C GLY A 184 -11.70 -11.44 1.24
N ILE A 185 -10.95 -10.37 1.52
CA ILE A 185 -10.72 -9.87 2.88
C ILE A 185 -12.02 -9.35 3.53
N VAL A 186 -12.87 -8.68 2.74
CA VAL A 186 -14.19 -8.22 3.19
C VAL A 186 -15.06 -9.38 3.67
N GLY A 187 -14.95 -10.56 3.04
CA GLY A 187 -15.68 -11.76 3.45
C GLY A 187 -15.24 -12.38 4.77
N ILE A 188 -14.07 -12.02 5.31
CA ILE A 188 -13.55 -12.54 6.57
C ILE A 188 -13.92 -11.59 7.73
N GLN A 189 -13.42 -10.35 7.69
CA GLN A 189 -13.59 -9.39 8.80
C GLN A 189 -13.89 -7.95 8.32
N GLY A 190 -13.96 -7.74 7.01
CA GLY A 190 -14.06 -6.40 6.44
C GLY A 190 -12.72 -5.84 5.95
N PRO A 191 -12.74 -4.72 5.22
CA PRO A 191 -11.55 -4.13 4.63
C PRO A 191 -10.67 -3.43 5.67
N PHE A 192 -9.38 -3.30 5.40
CA PHE A 192 -8.51 -2.43 6.20
C PHE A 192 -8.75 -0.95 5.90
N TYR A 193 -8.45 -0.09 6.87
CA TYR A 193 -8.46 1.36 6.66
C TYR A 193 -7.35 1.80 5.70
N GLN A 194 -7.71 2.51 4.63
CA GLN A 194 -6.78 2.90 3.55
C GLN A 194 -6.36 4.38 3.59
N GLY A 195 -6.68 5.12 4.65
CA GLY A 195 -6.18 6.49 4.85
C GLY A 195 -7.04 7.63 4.30
N SER A 196 -8.02 7.35 3.44
CA SER A 196 -8.97 8.30 2.84
C SER A 196 -10.25 7.60 2.41
N GLY A 197 -11.38 8.32 2.34
CA GLY A 197 -12.66 7.81 1.87
C GLY A 197 -13.32 6.82 2.83
N CYS A 198 -13.15 7.01 4.14
CA CYS A 198 -13.65 6.09 5.16
C CYS A 198 -14.64 6.79 6.11
N PHE A 199 -15.82 6.21 6.30
CA PHE A 199 -16.78 6.65 7.32
C PHE A 199 -16.56 5.84 8.59
N HIS A 200 -16.13 6.52 9.66
CA HIS A 200 -15.87 5.91 10.96
C HIS A 200 -17.02 6.18 11.94
N ARG A 201 -17.32 5.23 12.82
CA ARG A 201 -18.07 5.51 14.05
C ARG A 201 -17.17 6.26 15.04
N ARG A 202 -17.66 7.36 15.59
CA ARG A 202 -16.93 8.15 16.59
C ARG A 202 -16.60 7.34 17.84
N LYS A 203 -17.53 6.53 18.33
CA LYS A 203 -17.34 5.70 19.53
C LYS A 203 -16.14 4.76 19.40
N VAL A 204 -15.95 4.15 18.22
CA VAL A 204 -14.80 3.28 17.93
C VAL A 204 -13.50 4.07 17.91
N ILE A 205 -13.49 5.27 17.32
CA ILE A 205 -12.32 6.15 17.36
C ILE A 205 -11.96 6.58 18.78
N TYR A 206 -12.94 6.62 19.70
CA TYR A 206 -12.73 6.83 21.14
C TYR A 206 -12.30 5.59 21.90
N GLY A 207 -12.20 4.43 21.24
CA GLY A 207 -11.72 3.18 21.83
C GLY A 207 -12.81 2.30 22.43
N LEU A 208 -14.09 2.52 22.08
CA LEU A 208 -15.17 1.59 22.47
C LEU A 208 -14.99 0.26 21.74
N TRP A 209 -14.90 -0.84 22.48
CA TRP A 209 -14.80 -2.17 21.92
C TRP A 209 -16.19 -2.78 21.67
N PRO A 210 -16.32 -3.69 20.68
CA PRO A 210 -17.59 -4.37 20.39
C PRO A 210 -18.20 -5.09 21.60
N ASP A 211 -17.36 -5.67 22.47
CA ASP A 211 -17.78 -6.49 23.61
C ASP A 211 -18.13 -5.69 24.87
N ASP A 212 -17.91 -4.37 24.87
CA ASP A 212 -18.35 -3.49 25.97
C ASP A 212 -19.89 -3.31 26.00
N THR A 213 -20.64 -4.10 25.21
CA THR A 213 -22.06 -3.89 24.94
C THR A 213 -23.02 -5.01 25.34
N GLU A 214 -22.61 -6.18 25.83
CA GLU A 214 -23.54 -7.08 26.57
C GLU A 214 -22.88 -8.30 27.25
N ASP A 215 -23.58 -8.77 28.29
CA ASP A 215 -23.29 -9.81 29.28
C ASP A 215 -22.74 -11.15 28.77
N HIS A 216 -22.04 -11.81 29.72
CA HIS A 216 -21.71 -13.22 29.74
C HIS A 216 -22.83 -14.12 29.19
N GLU A 217 -22.51 -14.98 28.21
CA GLU A 217 -22.82 -16.41 28.18
C GLU A 217 -22.60 -17.01 26.78
N GLY A 218 -21.99 -18.20 26.74
CA GLY A 218 -22.09 -19.10 25.58
C GLY A 218 -20.80 -19.85 25.22
N ASN A 219 -20.63 -21.02 25.82
CA ASN A 219 -19.57 -22.01 25.56
C ASN A 219 -19.53 -22.48 24.08
N VAL A 220 -18.32 -22.75 23.59
CA VAL A 220 -18.07 -23.46 22.34
C VAL A 220 -18.10 -24.97 22.62
N ASP A 221 -18.97 -25.70 21.92
CA ASP A 221 -19.16 -27.15 22.05
C ASP A 221 -18.07 -27.98 21.35
N ASP A 222 -17.87 -29.18 21.90
CA ASP A 222 -16.73 -30.11 21.86
C ASP A 222 -16.47 -30.83 20.51
N ASP A 223 -17.15 -30.45 19.43
CA ASP A 223 -17.13 -31.19 18.15
C ASP A 223 -15.90 -30.89 17.25
N ASP A 224 -15.07 -29.91 17.61
CA ASP A 224 -13.85 -29.50 16.86
C ASP A 224 -12.60 -30.35 17.25
N TYR A 225 -12.69 -31.16 18.31
CA TYR A 225 -11.53 -31.88 18.87
C TYR A 225 -11.16 -33.19 18.14
N ASP A 226 -12.13 -33.87 17.54
CA ASP A 226 -11.90 -35.17 16.89
C ASP A 226 -11.29 -35.05 15.48
N GLU A 227 -11.36 -33.87 14.86
CA GLU A 227 -10.77 -33.62 13.53
C GLU A 227 -9.27 -33.25 13.61
N LEU A 228 -8.84 -32.62 14.70
CA LEU A 228 -7.43 -32.27 14.97
C LEU A 228 -6.56 -33.49 15.36
N LEU A 229 -7.15 -34.53 15.95
CA LEU A 229 -6.42 -35.71 16.42
C LEU A 229 -5.88 -36.62 15.30
N LYS A 230 -6.36 -36.46 14.06
CA LYS A 230 -5.81 -37.20 12.89
C LYS A 230 -4.50 -36.63 12.36
N GLN A 231 -4.10 -35.42 12.78
CA GLN A 231 -2.99 -34.69 12.16
C GLN A 231 -1.62 -34.95 12.82
N PHE A 232 -1.56 -35.60 13.99
CA PHE A 232 -0.32 -35.78 14.77
C PHE A 232 0.25 -37.22 14.79
N GLY A 233 -0.29 -38.13 13.97
CA GLY A 233 0.24 -39.50 13.81
C GLY A 233 -0.07 -40.45 14.99
N ASN A 234 0.55 -41.63 15.01
CA ASN A 234 0.11 -42.79 15.83
C ASN A 234 0.84 -42.98 17.19
N SER A 235 1.59 -41.99 17.69
CA SER A 235 2.32 -42.13 18.96
C SER A 235 1.44 -41.73 20.15
N ASN A 236 0.99 -42.73 20.92
CA ASN A 236 0.10 -42.53 22.07
C ASN A 236 0.67 -41.64 23.18
N GLU A 237 2.00 -41.57 23.34
CA GLU A 237 2.62 -40.70 24.35
C GLU A 237 2.75 -39.26 23.88
N PHE A 238 3.02 -39.04 22.58
CA PHE A 238 3.12 -37.71 22.00
C PHE A 238 1.76 -37.02 21.90
N ILE A 239 0.71 -37.75 21.51
CA ILE A 239 -0.67 -37.24 21.46
C ILE A 239 -1.14 -36.79 22.85
N LYS A 240 -0.78 -37.55 23.90
CA LYS A 240 -1.12 -37.20 25.29
C LYS A 240 -0.38 -35.96 25.78
N SER A 241 0.90 -35.82 25.44
CA SER A 241 1.68 -34.64 25.80
C SER A 241 1.21 -33.38 25.07
N ALA A 242 0.92 -33.47 23.78
CA ALA A 242 0.40 -32.37 22.98
C ALA A 242 -1.01 -31.96 23.42
N GLY A 243 -1.87 -32.94 23.72
CA GLY A 243 -3.24 -32.73 24.22
C GLY A 243 -3.28 -32.05 25.59
N HIS A 244 -2.35 -32.35 26.49
CA HIS A 244 -2.25 -31.65 27.79
C HIS A 244 -1.77 -30.20 27.65
N ALA A 245 -0.79 -29.96 26.76
CA ALA A 245 -0.28 -28.62 26.49
C ALA A 245 -1.34 -27.71 25.86
N LEU A 246 -2.19 -28.26 24.99
CA LEU A 246 -3.28 -27.54 24.34
C LEU A 246 -4.43 -27.16 25.31
N ARG A 247 -4.66 -27.96 26.37
CA ARG A 247 -5.66 -27.68 27.40
C ARG A 247 -5.18 -26.74 28.52
N GLY A 248 -3.92 -26.28 28.47
CA GLY A 248 -3.36 -25.33 29.44
C GLY A 248 -3.17 -25.88 30.85
N GLU A 249 -3.15 -27.21 31.03
CA GLU A 249 -2.93 -27.83 32.33
C GLU A 249 -1.45 -28.12 32.57
N THR A 250 -0.98 -27.86 33.79
CA THR A 250 0.39 -28.22 34.20
C THR A 250 0.45 -29.72 34.51
N GLY A 251 1.23 -30.45 33.72
CA GLY A 251 1.41 -31.89 33.89
C GLY A 251 2.10 -32.27 35.22
N PRO A 252 1.99 -33.54 35.66
CA PRO A 252 2.59 -34.01 36.90
C PRO A 252 4.12 -33.82 36.88
N PRO A 253 4.77 -33.65 38.03
CA PRO A 253 6.18 -33.26 38.09
C PRO A 253 7.03 -34.30 37.37
N MET A 254 7.67 -33.88 36.27
CA MET A 254 8.62 -34.71 35.54
C MET A 254 9.81 -34.99 36.43
N ASN A 255 10.12 -36.27 36.62
CA ASN A 255 11.41 -36.69 37.13
C ASN A 255 12.29 -36.96 35.88
N PRO A 256 13.21 -36.05 35.50
CA PRO A 256 13.98 -36.15 34.25
C PRO A 256 14.91 -37.37 34.20
N SER A 257 15.09 -38.08 35.31
CA SER A 257 15.82 -39.34 35.41
C SER A 257 15.14 -40.52 34.70
N ASN A 258 13.81 -40.52 34.56
CA ASN A 258 13.08 -41.64 33.91
C ASN A 258 13.04 -41.54 32.38
N SER A 259 13.38 -40.37 31.83
CA SER A 259 13.37 -40.10 30.38
C SER A 259 14.77 -40.10 29.77
N LEU A 260 15.80 -40.29 30.59
CA LEU A 260 17.21 -40.19 30.19
C LEU A 260 17.62 -41.34 29.26
N ASP A 261 17.15 -42.56 29.53
CA ASP A 261 17.45 -43.73 28.70
C ASP A 261 16.75 -43.66 27.33
N ALA A 262 15.51 -43.16 27.30
CA ALA A 262 14.76 -42.94 26.06
C ALA A 262 15.39 -41.81 25.23
N ALA A 263 15.80 -40.70 25.86
CA ALA A 263 16.45 -39.58 25.17
C ALA A 263 17.86 -39.94 24.65
N HIS A 264 18.64 -40.73 25.40
CA HIS A 264 19.95 -41.23 24.93
C HIS A 264 19.85 -42.19 23.74
N GLN A 265 18.75 -42.95 23.65
CA GLN A 265 18.53 -43.92 22.59
C GLN A 265 18.24 -43.25 21.24
N VAL A 266 17.52 -42.12 21.21
CA VAL A 266 17.24 -41.35 19.98
C VAL A 266 18.33 -40.32 19.62
N ALA A 267 19.17 -39.91 20.57
CA ALA A 267 20.27 -38.96 20.31
C ALA A 267 21.61 -39.64 19.90
N GLY A 268 21.66 -40.97 19.82
CA GLY A 268 22.88 -41.71 19.53
C GLY A 268 23.26 -41.70 18.05
N SER A 269 24.50 -41.31 17.73
CA SER A 269 25.04 -41.22 16.36
C SER A 269 25.13 -42.56 15.60
N ALA A 270 24.86 -43.69 16.26
CA ALA A 270 24.80 -45.00 15.63
C ALA A 270 23.40 -45.39 15.16
N TYR A 271 22.37 -44.60 15.50
CA TYR A 271 20.98 -44.85 15.09
C TYR A 271 20.78 -44.73 13.58
N GLU A 272 21.67 -44.01 12.89
CA GLU A 272 21.63 -43.78 11.45
C GLU A 272 22.45 -44.80 10.63
N ASN A 273 23.20 -45.70 11.26
CA ASN A 273 24.02 -46.66 10.53
C ASN A 273 23.22 -47.90 10.10
N GLY A 274 22.91 -47.96 8.80
CA GLY A 274 22.22 -49.09 8.17
C GLY A 274 20.79 -48.78 7.67
N SER A 275 20.38 -47.51 7.69
CA SER A 275 19.14 -47.05 7.07
C SER A 275 19.42 -45.94 6.06
N SER A 276 18.61 -45.84 5.01
CA SER A 276 18.72 -44.86 3.93
C SER A 276 18.23 -43.45 4.31
N TRP A 277 18.57 -42.99 5.52
CA TRP A 277 18.44 -41.59 5.89
C TRP A 277 19.67 -40.84 5.36
N GLY A 278 19.46 -40.03 4.31
CA GLY A 278 20.53 -39.27 3.66
C GLY A 278 21.12 -39.90 2.40
N GLU A 279 20.64 -41.06 1.93
CA GLU A 279 20.99 -41.53 0.59
C GLU A 279 20.18 -40.78 -0.48
N LYS A 280 20.94 -40.07 -1.32
CA LYS A 280 20.53 -39.19 -2.43
C LYS A 280 19.26 -39.65 -3.17
N PHE A 281 18.13 -39.04 -2.83
CA PHE A 281 17.05 -38.84 -3.79
C PHE A 281 17.35 -37.59 -4.62
N GLN A 282 17.93 -37.81 -5.80
CA GLN A 282 17.97 -36.80 -6.86
C GLN A 282 16.69 -36.94 -7.70
N GLU A 283 15.53 -36.73 -7.08
CA GLU A 283 14.29 -36.44 -7.81
C GLU A 283 14.26 -34.95 -8.16
N PRO A 284 13.65 -34.55 -9.28
CA PRO A 284 13.83 -33.21 -9.79
C PRO A 284 12.84 -32.28 -9.08
N GLY A 285 13.19 -31.85 -7.86
CA GLY A 285 12.44 -30.85 -7.09
C GLY A 285 12.25 -29.52 -7.84
N ILE A 286 13.04 -29.30 -8.90
CA ILE A 286 12.82 -28.25 -9.88
C ILE A 286 11.42 -28.35 -10.52
N PHE A 287 10.90 -29.55 -10.81
CA PHE A 287 9.56 -29.69 -11.40
C PHE A 287 8.45 -29.27 -10.43
N ILE A 288 8.63 -29.45 -9.12
CA ILE A 288 7.69 -28.92 -8.12
C ILE A 288 7.70 -27.39 -8.19
N LEU A 289 8.88 -26.77 -8.20
CA LEU A 289 9.01 -25.31 -8.30
C LEU A 289 8.44 -24.75 -9.61
N VAL A 290 8.70 -25.44 -10.73
CA VAL A 290 8.18 -25.09 -12.05
C VAL A 290 6.66 -25.28 -12.09
N ALA A 291 6.13 -26.38 -11.55
CA ALA A 291 4.69 -26.63 -11.48
C ALA A 291 3.99 -25.56 -10.64
N VAL A 292 4.51 -25.23 -9.45
CA VAL A 292 3.98 -24.15 -8.61
C VAL A 292 4.00 -22.82 -9.35
N PHE A 293 5.09 -22.49 -10.03
CA PHE A 293 5.19 -21.27 -10.82
C PHE A 293 4.14 -21.23 -11.95
N VAL A 294 4.00 -22.31 -12.71
CA VAL A 294 3.04 -22.39 -13.82
C VAL A 294 1.60 -22.32 -13.31
N ILE A 295 1.27 -23.11 -12.28
CA ILE A 295 -0.07 -23.14 -11.66
C ILE A 295 -0.42 -21.76 -11.13
N TYR A 296 0.49 -21.09 -10.41
CA TYR A 296 0.25 -19.74 -9.89
C TYR A 296 -0.05 -18.73 -11.02
N ASN A 297 0.74 -18.74 -12.09
CA ASN A 297 0.52 -17.81 -13.20
C ASN A 297 -0.77 -18.10 -13.97
N LEU A 298 -1.11 -19.37 -14.20
CA LEU A 298 -2.36 -19.76 -14.86
C LEU A 298 -3.59 -19.45 -14.01
N TYR A 299 -3.51 -19.73 -12.71
CA TYR A 299 -4.58 -19.46 -11.75
C TYR A 299 -4.86 -17.95 -11.66
N THR A 300 -3.83 -17.13 -11.42
CA THR A 300 -4.00 -15.67 -11.35
C THR A 300 -4.47 -15.07 -12.67
N LEU A 301 -4.02 -15.60 -13.82
CA LEU A 301 -4.52 -15.16 -15.12
C LEU A 301 -6.02 -15.50 -15.29
N SER A 302 -6.44 -16.70 -14.88
CA SER A 302 -7.84 -17.12 -14.95
C SER A 302 -8.74 -16.22 -14.11
N GLU A 303 -8.34 -15.88 -12.89
CA GLU A 303 -9.12 -15.00 -12.02
C GLU A 303 -9.25 -13.58 -12.60
N TYR A 304 -8.18 -13.05 -13.20
CA TYR A 304 -8.22 -11.77 -13.89
C TYR A 304 -9.23 -11.73 -15.02
N ILE A 305 -9.28 -12.80 -15.82
CA ILE A 305 -10.24 -12.92 -16.92
C ILE A 305 -11.66 -13.04 -16.37
N GLN A 306 -11.88 -13.80 -15.29
CA GLN A 306 -13.20 -13.95 -14.66
C GLN A 306 -13.74 -12.63 -14.09
N ILE A 307 -12.87 -11.77 -13.56
CA ILE A 307 -13.24 -10.44 -13.03
C ILE A 307 -13.46 -9.41 -14.17
N GLY A 308 -13.14 -9.76 -15.41
CA GLY A 308 -13.33 -8.91 -16.59
C GLY A 308 -12.15 -7.99 -16.91
N PHE A 309 -10.97 -8.23 -16.32
CA PHE A 309 -9.76 -7.48 -16.63
C PHE A 309 -9.01 -8.03 -17.85
N SER A 310 -8.23 -7.17 -18.51
CA SER A 310 -7.42 -7.57 -19.67
C SER A 310 -6.16 -8.35 -19.27
N ILE A 311 -5.69 -9.23 -20.16
CA ILE A 311 -4.40 -9.93 -20.02
C ILE A 311 -3.23 -8.93 -19.87
N ARG A 312 -3.34 -7.77 -20.54
CA ARG A 312 -2.36 -6.67 -20.41
C ARG A 312 -2.33 -6.13 -18.98
N SER A 313 -3.48 -5.98 -18.33
CA SER A 313 -3.58 -5.54 -16.93
C SER A 313 -2.96 -6.56 -15.98
N TRP A 314 -3.15 -7.87 -16.24
CA TRP A 314 -2.47 -8.95 -15.51
C TRP A 314 -0.95 -8.85 -15.65
N TRP A 315 -0.44 -8.73 -16.88
CA TRP A 315 0.99 -8.63 -17.13
C TRP A 315 1.63 -7.40 -16.48
N ILE A 316 0.97 -6.24 -16.57
CA ILE A 316 1.44 -5.00 -15.92
C ILE A 316 1.48 -5.19 -14.39
N ASN A 317 0.48 -5.83 -13.79
CA ASN A 317 0.47 -6.07 -12.35
C ASN A 317 1.58 -7.04 -11.93
N GLN A 318 1.76 -8.16 -12.63
CA GLN A 318 2.87 -9.10 -12.36
C GLN A 318 4.22 -8.39 -12.45
N THR A 319 4.40 -7.57 -13.49
CA THR A 319 5.62 -6.78 -13.70
C THR A 319 5.87 -5.84 -12.52
N MET A 320 4.88 -5.03 -12.13
CA MET A 320 5.02 -4.08 -11.03
C MET A 320 5.27 -4.78 -9.69
N ALA A 321 4.58 -5.89 -9.41
CA ALA A 321 4.78 -6.66 -8.20
C ALA A 321 6.25 -7.13 -8.06
N ARG A 322 6.83 -7.70 -9.13
CA ARG A 322 8.24 -8.14 -9.10
C ARG A 322 9.23 -7.00 -8.94
N ILE A 323 8.99 -5.88 -9.64
CA ILE A 323 9.84 -4.68 -9.52
C ILE A 323 9.81 -4.18 -8.08
N ILE A 324 8.62 -3.93 -7.51
CA ILE A 324 8.45 -3.40 -6.13
C ILE A 324 9.09 -4.32 -5.09
N THR A 325 8.95 -5.64 -5.23
CA THR A 325 9.57 -6.60 -4.31
C THR A 325 11.11 -6.53 -4.37
N MET A 326 11.69 -6.39 -5.56
CA MET A 326 13.15 -6.37 -5.73
C MET A 326 13.79 -5.02 -5.39
N THR A 327 13.02 -3.93 -5.42
CA THR A 327 13.51 -2.58 -5.14
C THR A 327 12.95 -2.01 -3.83
N SER A 328 11.66 -1.70 -3.75
CA SER A 328 11.08 -1.01 -2.59
C SER A 328 11.14 -1.83 -1.31
N TRP A 329 10.86 -3.14 -1.38
CA TRP A 329 10.85 -3.98 -0.17
C TRP A 329 12.26 -4.23 0.37
N THR A 330 13.26 -4.35 -0.50
CA THR A 330 14.66 -4.51 -0.07
C THR A 330 15.15 -3.27 0.65
N PHE A 331 14.86 -2.07 0.14
CA PHE A 331 15.15 -0.82 0.84
C PHE A 331 14.33 -0.64 2.12
N GLY A 332 13.04 -0.99 2.10
CA GLY A 332 12.17 -0.92 3.27
C GLY A 332 12.64 -1.83 4.40
N PHE A 333 13.02 -3.06 4.07
CA PHE A 333 13.59 -4.02 5.01
C PHE A 333 14.93 -3.53 5.57
N LEU A 334 15.85 -3.07 4.70
CA LEU A 334 17.14 -2.55 5.12
C LEU A 334 16.98 -1.34 6.05
N HIS A 335 16.09 -0.41 5.70
CA HIS A 335 15.78 0.73 6.55
C HIS A 335 15.19 0.28 7.89
N ALA A 336 14.30 -0.71 7.92
CA ALA A 336 13.75 -1.24 9.16
C ALA A 336 14.85 -1.84 10.05
N VAL A 337 15.79 -2.59 9.47
CA VAL A 337 16.96 -3.14 10.19
C VAL A 337 17.86 -2.03 10.71
N LEU A 338 18.21 -1.03 9.89
CA LEU A 338 19.03 0.11 10.32
C LEU A 338 18.37 0.90 11.47
N LYS A 339 17.04 1.02 11.43
CA LYS A 339 16.26 1.62 12.52
C LYS A 339 16.31 0.78 13.79
N LEU A 340 16.15 -0.54 13.70
CA LEU A 340 16.25 -1.43 14.86
C LEU A 340 17.65 -1.38 15.50
N LEU A 341 18.69 -1.14 14.69
CA LEU A 341 20.07 -0.96 15.17
C LEU A 341 20.37 0.47 15.68
N GLY A 342 19.42 1.40 15.62
CA GLY A 342 19.61 2.79 16.04
C GLY A 342 20.51 3.63 15.13
N LEU A 343 20.78 3.16 13.91
CA LEU A 343 21.70 3.80 12.96
C LEU A 343 21.02 4.81 12.02
N SER A 344 19.68 4.90 12.04
CA SER A 344 18.91 5.80 11.18
C SER A 344 17.79 6.49 11.95
N GLU A 345 17.70 7.81 11.82
CA GLU A 345 16.50 8.57 12.19
C GLU A 345 15.44 8.47 11.08
N VAL A 346 14.16 8.62 11.44
CA VAL A 346 13.04 8.55 10.50
C VAL A 346 12.99 9.82 9.66
N ALA A 347 13.77 9.88 8.58
CA ALA A 347 13.58 10.87 7.53
C ALA A 347 12.52 10.35 6.57
N PHE A 348 11.26 10.70 6.82
CA PHE A 348 10.20 10.51 5.82
C PHE A 348 10.45 11.52 4.70
N GLU A 349 11.17 11.09 3.67
CA GLU A 349 11.26 11.84 2.43
C GLU A 349 9.89 11.75 1.75
N ILE A 350 9.17 12.87 1.77
CA ILE A 350 7.85 12.95 1.15
C ILE A 350 8.06 12.72 -0.34
N THR A 351 7.60 11.57 -0.84
CA THR A 351 7.57 11.32 -2.29
C THR A 351 6.71 12.42 -2.91
N GLN A 352 7.30 13.24 -3.77
CA GLN A 352 6.52 14.23 -4.50
C GLN A 352 5.52 13.47 -5.37
N LYS A 353 4.24 13.79 -5.18
CA LYS A 353 3.18 13.31 -6.05
C LYS A 353 3.12 14.33 -7.20
N ASP A 354 3.60 13.94 -8.37
CA ASP A 354 3.62 14.83 -9.53
C ASP A 354 2.22 15.39 -9.81
N GLY A 355 2.16 16.70 -10.07
CA GLY A 355 0.95 17.36 -10.58
C GLY A 355 0.67 16.89 -12.00
N TYR A 356 -0.48 16.25 -12.20
CA TYR A 356 -0.89 15.69 -13.49
C TYR A 356 -1.59 16.75 -14.35
N ASP A 357 -0.83 17.67 -14.93
CA ASP A 357 -1.30 18.58 -15.99
C ASP A 357 -0.86 18.06 -17.38
N ASP A 358 -1.40 16.92 -17.84
CA ASP A 358 -1.16 16.45 -19.20
C ASP A 358 -2.47 16.01 -19.86
N ASP A 359 -2.95 16.82 -20.81
CA ASP A 359 -4.20 16.66 -21.56
C ASP A 359 -4.21 15.43 -22.50
N ASN A 360 -3.11 14.65 -22.56
CA ASN A 360 -2.97 13.44 -23.39
C ASN A 360 -2.73 12.17 -22.53
N ALA A 361 -3.62 11.94 -21.56
CA ALA A 361 -3.52 10.83 -20.60
C ALA A 361 -3.60 9.42 -21.24
N ASP A 362 -4.40 9.23 -22.29
CA ASP A 362 -4.64 7.90 -22.87
C ASP A 362 -3.41 7.30 -23.59
N GLU A 363 -2.53 8.13 -24.15
CA GLU A 363 -1.33 7.65 -24.87
C GLU A 363 -0.11 7.48 -23.94
N ASN A 364 -0.09 8.22 -22.82
CA ASN A 364 1.00 8.21 -21.83
C ASN A 364 0.75 7.27 -20.65
N ALA A 365 -0.49 6.82 -20.48
CA ALA A 365 -0.94 5.80 -19.56
C ALA A 365 0.06 4.64 -19.36
N SER A 366 0.61 4.09 -20.44
CA SER A 366 1.47 2.90 -20.38
C SER A 366 2.96 3.16 -20.09
N LYS A 367 3.35 4.42 -19.82
CA LYS A 367 4.76 4.82 -19.74
C LYS A 367 5.14 5.12 -18.28
N VAL A 368 6.12 4.37 -17.77
CA VAL A 368 6.74 4.63 -16.46
C VAL A 368 7.54 5.93 -16.55
N THR A 369 7.35 6.82 -15.57
CA THR A 369 8.18 8.01 -15.37
C THR A 369 9.36 7.67 -14.48
N PHE A 370 10.53 8.23 -14.78
CA PHE A 370 11.77 7.96 -14.06
C PHE A 370 12.32 9.25 -13.45
N ASP A 371 12.78 9.17 -12.21
CA ASP A 371 13.44 10.26 -11.48
C ASP A 371 14.79 9.80 -10.89
N GLU A 372 15.41 10.63 -10.05
CA GLU A 372 16.69 10.31 -9.40
C GLU A 372 16.55 9.48 -8.10
N SER A 373 15.37 8.91 -7.84
CA SER A 373 15.09 8.09 -6.66
C SER A 373 16.01 6.85 -6.58
N PRO A 374 16.47 6.48 -5.38
CA PRO A 374 17.22 5.24 -5.15
C PRO A 374 16.50 3.98 -5.65
N PHE A 375 15.17 4.01 -5.71
CA PHE A 375 14.34 2.96 -6.29
C PHE A 375 14.77 2.61 -7.72
N PHE A 376 15.00 3.64 -8.56
CA PHE A 376 15.38 3.43 -9.95
C PHE A 376 16.83 2.96 -10.11
N VAL A 377 17.72 3.30 -9.18
CA VAL A 377 19.09 2.79 -9.16
C VAL A 377 19.10 1.28 -8.94
N ALA A 378 18.35 0.77 -7.97
CA ALA A 378 18.27 -0.67 -7.71
C ALA A 378 17.68 -1.43 -8.91
N GLY A 379 16.56 -0.96 -9.45
CA GLY A 379 15.91 -1.61 -10.60
C GLY A 379 16.79 -1.64 -11.85
N THR A 380 17.49 -0.54 -12.13
CA THR A 380 18.44 -0.44 -13.25
C THR A 380 19.66 -1.34 -13.02
N THR A 381 20.16 -1.45 -11.79
CA THR A 381 21.28 -2.34 -11.45
C THR A 381 20.94 -3.80 -11.71
N VAL A 382 19.77 -4.27 -11.27
CA VAL A 382 19.30 -5.64 -11.53
C VAL A 382 19.25 -5.92 -13.03
N LEU A 383 18.67 -5.00 -13.81
CA LEU A 383 18.60 -5.12 -15.27
C LEU A 383 20.00 -5.23 -15.89
N LEU A 384 20.93 -4.34 -15.52
CA LEU A 384 22.30 -4.35 -16.05
C LEU A 384 23.04 -5.64 -15.71
N VAL A 385 22.90 -6.16 -14.49
CA VAL A 385 23.51 -7.44 -14.10
C VAL A 385 22.99 -8.58 -14.98
N GLN A 386 21.69 -8.66 -15.25
CA GLN A 386 21.12 -9.71 -16.09
C GLN A 386 21.52 -9.58 -17.56
N LEU A 387 21.60 -8.35 -18.09
CA LEU A 387 22.10 -8.11 -19.45
C LEU A 387 23.58 -8.51 -19.59
N VAL A 388 24.41 -8.22 -18.59
CA VAL A 388 25.82 -8.66 -18.56
C VAL A 388 25.91 -10.18 -18.46
N ALA A 389 25.06 -10.83 -17.66
CA ALA A 389 25.02 -12.29 -17.56
C ALA A 389 24.66 -12.95 -18.90
N LEU A 390 23.64 -12.44 -19.59
CA LEU A 390 23.26 -12.93 -20.92
C LEU A 390 24.35 -12.65 -21.97
N ALA A 391 24.96 -11.47 -21.97
CA ALA A 391 26.03 -11.12 -22.89
C ALA A 391 27.29 -12.00 -22.68
N THR A 392 27.68 -12.24 -21.43
CA THR A 392 28.83 -13.12 -21.12
C THR A 392 28.57 -14.57 -21.47
N GLY A 393 27.34 -15.07 -21.30
CA GLY A 393 26.93 -16.40 -21.78
C GLY A 393 26.94 -16.51 -23.30
N LEU A 394 26.37 -15.54 -24.02
CA LEU A 394 26.34 -15.53 -25.50
C LEU A 394 27.73 -15.42 -26.12
N LEU A 395 28.61 -14.63 -25.51
CA LEU A 395 29.99 -14.42 -26.01
C LEU A 395 30.97 -15.51 -25.57
N GLY A 396 30.52 -16.51 -24.80
CA GLY A 396 31.39 -17.58 -24.29
C GLY A 396 32.50 -17.08 -23.36
N LEU A 397 32.33 -15.91 -22.74
CA LEU A 397 33.31 -15.27 -21.84
C LEU A 397 33.23 -15.81 -20.40
N GLN A 398 32.59 -16.97 -20.21
CA GLN A 398 32.45 -17.62 -18.92
C GLN A 398 33.79 -18.24 -18.52
N SER A 399 34.18 -18.07 -17.24
CA SER A 399 35.35 -18.76 -16.70
C SER A 399 35.16 -20.27 -16.83
N PRO A 400 36.20 -21.04 -17.24
CA PRO A 400 36.09 -22.48 -17.36
C PRO A 400 35.68 -23.06 -16.00
N PRO A 401 34.63 -23.90 -15.93
CA PRO A 401 34.15 -24.42 -14.67
C PRO A 401 35.23 -25.29 -14.04
N GLY A 402 35.61 -25.01 -12.79
CA GLY A 402 36.47 -25.88 -11.97
C GLY A 402 35.86 -27.26 -11.68
N GLY A 403 34.66 -27.54 -12.22
CA GLY A 403 33.96 -28.80 -12.17
C GLY A 403 32.79 -28.83 -13.17
N GLY A 404 33.09 -29.03 -14.45
CA GLY A 404 32.23 -29.76 -15.42
C GLY A 404 30.81 -29.29 -15.78
N GLN A 405 30.20 -28.29 -15.12
CA GLN A 405 28.85 -27.83 -15.47
C GLN A 405 28.89 -26.34 -15.83
N GLY A 406 28.75 -26.02 -17.12
CA GLY A 406 28.54 -24.65 -17.58
C GLY A 406 27.14 -24.15 -17.25
N SER A 407 26.85 -22.88 -17.60
CA SER A 407 25.54 -22.28 -17.37
C SER A 407 24.43 -23.07 -18.09
N GLY A 408 23.41 -23.48 -17.34
CA GLY A 408 22.31 -24.32 -17.85
C GLY A 408 21.25 -23.52 -18.63
N ILE A 409 20.48 -24.20 -19.48
CA ILE A 409 19.33 -23.62 -20.21
C ILE A 409 18.34 -22.94 -19.24
N GLY A 410 18.18 -23.49 -18.04
CA GLY A 410 17.32 -22.92 -16.99
C GLY A 410 17.80 -21.55 -16.48
N GLU A 411 19.11 -21.34 -16.36
CA GLU A 411 19.67 -20.06 -15.91
C GLU A 411 19.48 -18.97 -16.96
N VAL A 412 19.75 -19.29 -18.23
CA VAL A 412 19.48 -18.39 -19.36
C VAL A 412 17.99 -18.04 -19.42
N PHE A 413 17.12 -19.03 -19.25
CA PHE A 413 15.68 -18.82 -19.20
C PHE A 413 15.27 -17.88 -18.05
N CYS A 414 15.78 -18.10 -16.84
CA CYS A 414 15.53 -17.22 -15.69
C CYS A 414 16.02 -15.78 -15.93
N SER A 415 17.22 -15.60 -16.47
CA SER A 415 17.75 -14.27 -16.81
C SER A 415 16.89 -13.57 -17.85
N VAL A 416 16.43 -14.27 -18.89
CA VAL A 416 15.51 -13.72 -19.89
C VAL A 416 14.18 -13.32 -19.24
N LEU A 417 13.59 -14.15 -18.38
CA LEU A 417 12.35 -13.81 -17.67
C LEU A 417 12.49 -12.55 -16.81
N VAL A 418 13.61 -12.39 -16.10
CA VAL A 418 13.87 -11.17 -15.32
C VAL A 418 13.98 -9.96 -16.25
N VAL A 419 14.69 -10.06 -17.38
CA VAL A 419 14.76 -8.97 -18.37
C VAL A 419 13.37 -8.61 -18.93
N LEU A 420 12.52 -9.61 -19.17
CA LEU A 420 11.15 -9.39 -19.65
C LEU A 420 10.30 -8.63 -18.61
N TRP A 421 10.40 -8.98 -17.32
CA TRP A 421 9.74 -8.21 -16.26
C TRP A 421 10.33 -6.80 -16.12
N PHE A 422 11.64 -6.63 -16.28
CA PHE A 422 12.30 -5.32 -16.24
C PHE A 422 12.30 -4.58 -17.59
N CYS A 423 11.49 -5.02 -18.56
CA CYS A 423 11.37 -4.38 -19.86
C CYS A 423 11.05 -2.86 -19.78
N PRO A 424 10.22 -2.35 -18.84
CA PRO A 424 10.04 -0.91 -18.69
C PRO A 424 11.34 -0.15 -18.40
N PHE A 425 12.24 -0.72 -17.59
CA PHE A 425 13.56 -0.16 -17.33
C PHE A 425 14.47 -0.25 -18.56
N LEU A 426 14.40 -1.36 -19.31
CA LEU A 426 15.14 -1.53 -20.56
C LEU A 426 14.75 -0.47 -21.59
N VAL A 427 13.45 -0.24 -21.77
CA VAL A 427 12.94 0.84 -22.63
C VAL A 427 13.35 2.22 -22.07
N GLY A 428 13.33 2.39 -20.75
CA GLY A 428 13.77 3.60 -20.05
C GLY A 428 15.23 3.97 -20.30
N LEU A 429 16.13 3.00 -20.51
CA LEU A 429 17.54 3.27 -20.83
C LEU A 429 17.73 4.03 -22.16
N PHE A 430 16.81 3.86 -23.12
CA PHE A 430 16.91 4.45 -24.46
C PHE A 430 15.98 5.65 -24.68
N ARG A 431 15.10 5.95 -23.73
CA ARG A 431 14.18 7.09 -23.81
C ARG A 431 14.81 8.38 -23.30
N LYS A 432 14.17 9.50 -23.64
CA LYS A 432 14.59 10.87 -23.24
C LYS A 432 13.49 11.55 -22.43
N GLY A 433 13.87 12.57 -21.66
CA GLY A 433 12.96 13.35 -20.81
C GLY A 433 12.40 12.53 -19.65
N LYS A 434 11.17 12.84 -19.20
CA LYS A 434 10.49 12.20 -18.06
C LYS A 434 10.31 10.68 -18.16
N TYR A 435 10.46 10.11 -19.36
CA TYR A 435 10.31 8.69 -19.63
C TYR A 435 11.65 7.94 -19.79
N GLY A 436 12.78 8.65 -19.70
CA GLY A 436 14.12 8.08 -19.77
C GLY A 436 14.78 8.05 -18.40
N ILE A 437 15.55 7.00 -18.11
CA ILE A 437 16.29 6.90 -16.85
C ILE A 437 17.39 7.98 -16.84
N PRO A 438 17.47 8.84 -15.79
CA PRO A 438 18.49 9.87 -15.70
C PRO A 438 19.91 9.30 -15.83
N LEU A 439 20.80 10.02 -16.51
CA LEU A 439 22.19 9.57 -16.70
C LEU A 439 22.91 9.34 -15.36
N SER A 440 22.63 10.18 -14.36
CA SER A 440 23.08 10.02 -12.97
C SER A 440 22.74 8.63 -12.42
N THR A 441 21.48 8.21 -12.58
CA THR A 441 20.96 6.90 -12.17
C THR A 441 21.63 5.76 -12.94
N ILE A 442 21.80 5.90 -14.26
CA ILE A 442 22.49 4.89 -15.09
C ILE A 442 23.94 4.71 -14.65
N CYS A 443 24.69 5.80 -14.44
CA CYS A 443 26.08 5.74 -14.02
C CYS A 443 26.25 5.07 -12.65
N LYS A 444 25.41 5.42 -11.66
CA LYS A 444 25.40 4.78 -10.34
C LYS A 444 25.11 3.28 -10.45
N SER A 445 24.13 2.92 -11.26
CA SER A 445 23.72 1.53 -11.46
C SER A 445 24.78 0.70 -12.19
N ALA A 446 25.45 1.28 -13.18
CA ALA A 446 26.55 0.65 -13.89
C ALA A 446 27.76 0.39 -12.98
N ALA A 447 28.07 1.33 -12.08
CA ALA A 447 29.11 1.14 -11.07
C ALA A 447 28.77 -0.01 -10.11
N LEU A 448 27.53 -0.05 -9.59
CA LEU A 448 27.05 -1.12 -8.71
C LEU A 448 27.04 -2.48 -9.42
N SER A 449 26.55 -2.54 -10.65
CA SER A 449 26.54 -3.75 -11.47
C SER A 449 27.97 -4.26 -11.72
N SER A 450 28.90 -3.36 -12.02
CA SER A 450 30.30 -3.71 -12.27
C SER A 450 30.98 -4.22 -10.99
N LEU A 451 30.71 -3.58 -9.85
CA LEU A 451 31.18 -4.03 -8.54
C LEU A 451 30.64 -5.42 -8.20
N PHE A 452 29.34 -5.65 -8.43
CA PHE A 452 28.72 -6.96 -8.22
C PHE A 452 29.38 -8.05 -9.07
N VAL A 453 29.55 -7.80 -10.37
CA VAL A 453 30.22 -8.76 -11.28
C VAL A 453 31.67 -9.01 -10.86
N TYR A 454 32.40 -7.97 -10.44
CA TYR A 454 33.76 -8.09 -9.94
C TYR A 454 33.84 -8.96 -8.67
N LEU A 455 32.97 -8.71 -7.69
CA LEU A 455 32.91 -9.49 -6.46
C LEU A 455 32.53 -10.95 -6.73
N SER A 456 31.54 -11.19 -7.59
CA SER A 456 31.14 -12.55 -7.99
C SER A 456 32.29 -13.32 -8.63
N LYS A 457 33.06 -12.68 -9.53
CA LYS A 457 34.26 -13.29 -10.12
C LYS A 457 35.34 -13.59 -9.07
N LYS A 458 35.54 -12.69 -8.11
CA LYS A 458 36.53 -12.87 -7.04
C LYS A 458 36.15 -14.03 -6.12
N ILE A 459 34.88 -14.16 -5.75
CA ILE A 459 34.36 -15.26 -4.93
C ILE A 459 34.52 -16.61 -5.66
N TYR A 460 34.33 -16.64 -6.98
CA TYR A 460 34.55 -17.85 -7.78
C TYR A 460 36.03 -18.24 -7.95
N MET A 461 36.97 -17.33 -7.68
CA MET A 461 38.42 -17.60 -7.78
C MET A 461 39.07 -17.96 -6.43
N VAL A 462 38.35 -17.80 -5.31
CA VAL A 462 38.76 -18.23 -3.96
C VAL A 462 38.12 -19.57 -3.67
#